data_AF-A0A445BHV6-F1
#
_entry.id   AF-A0A445BHV6-F1
#
_cell.length_a   1.000
_cell.length_b   1.000
_cell.length_c   1.000
_cell.angle_alpha   90.00
_cell.angle_beta   90.00
_cell.angle_gamma   90.00
#
_symmetry.space_group_name_H-M   'P 1'
#
loop_
_entity.id
_entity.type
_entity.pdbx_description
1 polymer ?
#
loop_
_entity_poly.entity_id
_entity_poly.type
_entity_poly.pdbx_seq_one_letter_code
_entity_poly.pdbx_strand_id
1 'polypeptide(L)'
;MKDVGLWTFSKVVLNHSHPCCPDQAEILKQHRELSMFVHCTIETHKEAGIRPSKTYQSFVAAADSHREVGFIEKYVRNHITREVRNISEKDNAKEFGKSRAAFDYFRDVVSFDTTYNTNRYNLVLGSFVGVNHHGKSTLLGCALMKNEDIQLFKWLFECWLRCMGGKAPKGILTNQCALIQRAIELCMPTTIRRWCIWHIMKKIPSKLNGYKGHIDIEQEMSHVVWNSYTKDDFDRN
;
A
#
# COMPACT_ATOMS: atom_id res chain seq x y z
N MET A 1 -1.58 -35.44 -44.43
CA MET A 1 -0.23 -35.61 -43.87
C MET A 1 0.10 -34.35 -43.10
N LYS A 2 0.52 -34.49 -41.84
CA LYS A 2 0.82 -33.36 -40.96
C LYS A 2 2.06 -32.63 -41.46
N ASP A 3 1.97 -31.32 -41.63
CA ASP A 3 3.10 -30.44 -41.90
C ASP A 3 4.19 -30.69 -40.85
N VAL A 4 5.35 -31.09 -41.36
CA VAL A 4 6.58 -31.10 -40.58
C VAL A 4 6.86 -29.65 -40.23
N GLY A 5 7.02 -29.34 -38.94
CA GLY A 5 7.22 -27.99 -38.39
C GLY A 5 8.50 -27.30 -38.83
N LEU A 6 8.74 -27.21 -40.14
CA LEU A 6 9.78 -26.43 -40.76
C LEU A 6 9.24 -25.04 -41.08
N TRP A 7 9.92 -24.04 -40.58
CA TRP A 7 9.68 -22.65 -40.95
C TRP A 7 10.26 -22.38 -42.33
N THR A 8 9.42 -21.96 -43.28
CA THR A 8 9.85 -21.47 -44.60
C THR A 8 9.80 -19.94 -44.62
N PHE A 9 10.96 -19.30 -44.79
CA PHE A 9 11.05 -17.86 -45.01
C PHE A 9 10.56 -17.52 -46.43
N SER A 10 9.50 -16.74 -46.54
CA SER A 10 8.82 -16.45 -47.81
C SER A 10 9.37 -15.24 -48.57
N LYS A 11 10.12 -14.35 -47.89
CA LYS A 11 10.65 -13.12 -48.50
C LYS A 11 11.86 -12.60 -47.72
N VAL A 12 12.94 -12.29 -48.43
CA VAL A 12 14.10 -11.56 -47.91
C VAL A 12 14.36 -10.37 -48.84
N VAL A 13 14.41 -9.17 -48.30
CA VAL A 13 14.69 -7.93 -49.06
C VAL A 13 16.04 -7.41 -48.59
N LEU A 14 17.04 -7.47 -49.47
CA LEU A 14 18.42 -7.09 -49.17
C LEU A 14 18.72 -5.62 -49.52
N ASN A 15 17.85 -4.98 -50.30
CA ASN A 15 18.03 -3.59 -50.71
C ASN A 15 17.31 -2.66 -49.73
N HIS A 16 18.10 -1.81 -49.08
CA HIS A 16 17.61 -0.80 -48.16
C HIS A 16 17.82 0.59 -48.75
N SER A 17 16.90 1.52 -48.46
CA SER A 17 17.01 2.93 -48.86
C SER A 17 18.00 3.73 -47.99
N HIS A 18 18.75 3.05 -47.13
CA HIS A 18 19.77 3.61 -46.26
C HIS A 18 20.90 2.59 -46.08
N PRO A 19 22.13 3.02 -45.75
CA PRO A 19 23.19 2.11 -45.32
C PRO A 19 22.73 1.32 -44.09
N CYS A 20 22.97 0.01 -44.09
CA CYS A 20 22.82 -0.79 -42.87
C CYS A 20 24.01 -0.50 -41.95
N CYS A 21 23.73 -0.05 -40.72
CA CYS A 21 24.75 0.17 -39.69
C CYS A 21 24.58 -0.86 -38.57
N PRO A 22 25.11 -2.09 -38.75
CA PRO A 22 24.99 -3.14 -37.74
C PRO A 22 25.62 -2.72 -36.39
N ASP A 23 26.64 -1.86 -36.41
CA ASP A 23 27.30 -1.33 -35.21
C ASP A 23 26.38 -0.49 -34.31
N GLN A 24 25.26 0.00 -34.82
CA GLN A 24 24.25 0.73 -34.05
C GLN A 24 23.06 -0.15 -33.62
N ALA A 25 23.01 -1.40 -34.06
CA ALA A 25 21.91 -2.32 -33.75
C ALA A 25 21.83 -2.66 -32.25
N GLU A 26 22.97 -2.70 -31.55
CA GLU A 26 23.05 -2.91 -30.09
C GLU A 26 22.35 -1.79 -29.29
N ILE A 27 22.22 -0.61 -29.89
CA ILE A 27 21.53 0.54 -29.29
C ILE A 27 20.00 0.38 -29.41
N LEU A 28 19.48 -0.54 -30.22
CA LEU A 28 18.05 -0.77 -30.37
C LEU A 28 17.46 -1.40 -29.11
N LYS A 29 16.29 -0.91 -28.69
CA LYS A 29 15.58 -1.33 -27.47
C LYS A 29 15.37 -2.86 -27.37
N GLN A 30 15.28 -3.55 -28.51
CA GLN A 30 15.05 -4.99 -28.63
C GLN A 30 16.29 -5.84 -28.35
N HIS A 31 17.51 -5.28 -28.44
CA HIS A 31 18.78 -5.96 -28.18
C HIS A 31 19.40 -5.60 -26.82
N ARG A 32 18.70 -4.81 -25.99
CA ARG A 32 19.15 -4.37 -24.66
C ARG A 32 18.77 -5.37 -23.57
N GLU A 33 19.21 -6.62 -23.68
CA GLU A 33 19.15 -7.58 -22.57
C GLU A 33 20.47 -7.53 -21.80
N LEU A 34 20.38 -7.22 -20.50
CA LEU A 34 21.54 -7.21 -19.62
C LEU A 34 21.94 -8.66 -19.31
N SER A 35 23.24 -8.92 -19.30
CA SER A 35 23.73 -10.19 -18.81
C SER A 35 23.38 -10.35 -17.33
N MET A 36 23.18 -11.60 -16.90
CA MET A 36 22.97 -11.92 -15.48
C MET A 36 24.08 -11.38 -14.58
N PHE A 37 25.31 -11.29 -15.10
CA PHE A 37 26.44 -10.70 -14.41
C PHE A 37 26.23 -9.21 -14.06
N VAL A 38 25.72 -8.42 -15.02
CA VAL A 38 25.43 -7.00 -14.80
C VAL A 38 24.33 -6.84 -13.75
N HIS A 39 23.29 -7.68 -13.81
CA HIS A 39 22.23 -7.70 -12.80
C HIS A 39 22.78 -7.99 -11.40
N CYS A 40 23.56 -9.07 -11.25
CA CYS A 40 24.15 -9.46 -9.97
C CYS A 40 25.03 -8.35 -9.39
N THR A 41 25.87 -7.74 -10.22
CA THR A 41 26.78 -6.66 -9.81
C THR A 41 26.03 -5.39 -9.37
N ILE A 42 24.93 -5.03 -10.07
CA ILE A 42 24.10 -3.90 -9.65
C ILE A 42 23.48 -4.15 -8.26
N GLU A 43 23.02 -5.36 -7.99
CA GLU A 43 22.46 -5.71 -6.67
C GLU A 43 23.52 -5.67 -5.57
N THR A 44 24.70 -6.24 -5.78
CA THR A 44 25.82 -6.15 -4.82
C THR A 44 26.19 -4.70 -4.51
N HIS A 45 26.27 -3.84 -5.53
CA HIS A 45 26.57 -2.42 -5.34
C HIS A 45 25.47 -1.67 -4.58
N LYS A 46 24.20 -2.03 -4.82
CA LYS A 46 23.05 -1.48 -4.09
C LYS A 46 23.07 -1.91 -2.61
N GLU A 47 23.36 -3.18 -2.32
CA GLU A 47 23.50 -3.69 -0.95
C GLU A 47 24.65 -2.99 -0.20
N ALA A 48 25.73 -2.66 -0.91
CA ALA A 48 26.84 -1.86 -0.39
C ALA A 48 26.55 -0.34 -0.32
N GLY A 49 25.35 0.12 -0.68
CA GLY A 49 24.95 1.53 -0.62
C GLY A 49 25.61 2.43 -1.69
N ILE A 50 26.17 1.85 -2.75
CA ILE A 50 26.85 2.59 -3.81
C ILE A 50 25.81 3.32 -4.68
N ARG A 51 26.07 4.60 -4.95
CA ARG A 51 25.16 5.42 -5.77
C ARG A 51 25.04 4.87 -7.20
N PRO A 52 23.84 4.88 -7.82
CA PRO A 52 23.63 4.37 -9.18
C PRO A 52 24.58 4.94 -10.24
N SER A 53 24.97 6.21 -10.12
CA SER A 53 25.94 6.84 -11.03
C SER A 53 27.34 6.26 -10.88
N LYS A 54 27.75 5.89 -9.66
CA LYS A 54 29.03 5.23 -9.39
C LYS A 54 29.01 3.77 -9.83
N THR A 55 27.88 3.09 -9.65
CA THR A 55 27.64 1.74 -10.20
C THR A 55 27.73 1.72 -11.72
N TYR A 56 27.18 2.71 -12.41
CA TYR A 56 27.35 2.79 -13.87
C TYR A 56 28.81 3.05 -14.26
N GLN A 57 29.48 3.98 -13.58
CA GLN A 57 30.88 4.31 -13.83
C GLN A 57 31.82 3.11 -13.61
N SER A 58 31.52 2.19 -12.68
CA SER A 58 32.34 0.98 -12.51
C SER A 58 32.26 0.03 -13.71
N PHE A 59 31.12 -0.06 -14.39
CA PHE A 59 31.03 -0.84 -15.63
C PHE A 59 31.78 -0.18 -16.78
N VAL A 60 31.72 1.14 -16.86
CA VAL A 60 32.48 1.92 -17.88
C VAL A 60 33.98 1.75 -17.67
N ALA A 61 34.43 1.80 -16.41
CA ALA A 61 35.83 1.59 -16.07
C ALA A 61 36.31 0.15 -16.35
N ALA A 62 35.41 -0.85 -16.31
CA ALA A 62 35.74 -2.24 -16.61
C ALA A 62 35.73 -2.56 -18.13
N ALA A 63 35.06 -1.73 -18.93
CA ALA A 63 34.93 -1.89 -20.38
C ALA A 63 35.75 -0.85 -21.17
N ASP A 64 36.65 -0.12 -20.50
CA ASP A 64 37.53 0.96 -21.03
C ASP A 64 36.83 2.10 -21.82
N SER A 65 35.52 2.03 -22.05
CA SER A 65 34.75 2.94 -22.89
C SER A 65 33.26 2.86 -22.61
N HIS A 66 32.59 4.01 -22.72
CA HIS A 66 31.13 4.09 -22.68
C HIS A 66 30.43 3.36 -23.83
N ARG A 67 31.13 3.11 -24.95
CA ARG A 67 30.56 2.44 -26.12
C ARG A 67 30.50 0.93 -25.97
N GLU A 68 31.36 0.37 -25.12
CA GLU A 68 31.43 -1.08 -24.85
C GLU A 68 30.47 -1.51 -23.73
N VAL A 69 30.03 -0.55 -22.90
CA VAL A 69 28.93 -0.78 -21.96
C VAL A 69 27.62 -0.73 -22.73
N GLY A 70 27.07 -1.90 -23.07
CA GLY A 70 25.81 -2.06 -23.83
C GLY A 70 24.52 -1.50 -23.17
N PHE A 71 24.63 -0.62 -22.18
CA PHE A 71 23.51 0.05 -21.51
C PHE A 71 23.94 1.42 -20.94
N ILE A 72 22.96 2.27 -20.64
CA ILE A 72 23.19 3.62 -20.06
C ILE A 72 22.85 3.68 -18.58
N GLU A 73 23.36 4.68 -17.85
CA GLU A 73 23.10 4.89 -16.41
C GLU A 73 21.60 4.84 -16.04
N LYS A 74 20.74 5.37 -16.92
CA LYS A 74 19.28 5.34 -16.74
C LYS A 74 18.75 3.91 -16.50
N TYR A 75 19.39 2.89 -17.07
CA TYR A 75 19.03 1.50 -16.84
C TYR A 75 19.35 1.03 -15.42
N VAL A 76 20.51 1.38 -14.87
CA VAL A 76 20.86 1.07 -13.47
C VAL A 76 19.81 1.68 -12.54
N ARG A 77 19.45 2.96 -12.78
CA ARG A 77 18.40 3.64 -12.02
C ARG A 77 17.04 2.97 -12.16
N ASN A 78 16.64 2.60 -13.38
CA ASN A 78 15.38 1.92 -13.65
C ASN A 78 15.33 0.52 -13.02
N HIS A 79 16.43 -0.23 -13.06
CA HIS A 79 16.53 -1.57 -12.49
C HIS A 79 16.37 -1.52 -10.97
N ILE A 80 17.13 -0.66 -10.29
CA ILE A 80 17.01 -0.46 -8.84
C ILE A 80 15.59 -0.01 -8.48
N THR A 81 15.02 0.94 -9.22
CA THR A 81 13.64 1.42 -8.97
C THR A 81 12.60 0.31 -9.17
N ARG A 82 12.76 -0.53 -10.19
CA ARG A 82 11.89 -1.67 -10.46
C ARG A 82 12.00 -2.73 -9.37
N GLU A 83 13.21 -3.06 -8.94
CA GLU A 83 13.42 -4.03 -7.86
C GLU A 83 12.87 -3.53 -6.52
N VAL A 84 13.05 -2.24 -6.19
CA VAL A 84 12.42 -1.65 -4.98
C VAL A 84 10.89 -1.72 -5.06
N ARG A 85 10.30 -1.49 -6.24
CA ARG A 85 8.85 -1.68 -6.44
C ARG A 85 8.45 -3.14 -6.29
N ASN A 86 9.19 -4.07 -6.88
CA ASN A 86 8.92 -5.51 -6.80
C ASN A 86 9.04 -6.04 -5.37
N ILE A 87 10.03 -5.58 -4.59
CA ILE A 87 10.19 -5.90 -3.16
C ILE A 87 9.00 -5.34 -2.39
N SER A 88 8.65 -4.07 -2.61
CA SER A 88 7.46 -3.46 -1.99
C SER A 88 6.19 -4.23 -2.35
N GLU A 89 6.00 -4.66 -3.61
CA GLU A 89 4.85 -5.45 -4.04
C GLU A 89 4.82 -6.84 -3.39
N LYS A 90 5.96 -7.53 -3.27
CA LYS A 90 6.05 -8.82 -2.56
C LYS A 90 5.75 -8.68 -1.07
N ASP A 91 6.30 -7.66 -0.42
CA ASP A 91 6.04 -7.36 0.99
C ASP A 91 4.57 -6.98 1.18
N ASN A 92 4.02 -6.15 0.29
CA ASN A 92 2.59 -5.78 0.29
C ASN A 92 1.70 -7.01 0.11
N ALA A 93 2.04 -7.94 -0.79
CA ALA A 93 1.28 -9.17 -1.00
C ALA A 93 1.33 -10.10 0.22
N LYS A 94 2.50 -10.21 0.87
CA LYS A 94 2.67 -10.97 2.11
C LYS A 94 1.86 -10.36 3.26
N GLU A 95 1.96 -9.05 3.47
CA GLU A 95 1.19 -8.33 4.50
C GLU A 95 -0.31 -8.34 4.20
N PHE A 96 -0.70 -8.33 2.93
CA PHE A 96 -2.08 -8.50 2.50
C PHE A 96 -2.62 -9.88 2.87
N GLY A 97 -1.85 -10.94 2.61
CA GLY A 97 -2.22 -12.30 3.00
C GLY A 97 -2.41 -12.44 4.51
N LYS A 98 -1.51 -11.86 5.30
CA LYS A 98 -1.64 -11.81 6.77
C LYS A 98 -2.86 -11.02 7.22
N SER A 99 -3.12 -9.86 6.61
CA SER A 99 -4.28 -9.01 6.94
C SER A 99 -5.59 -9.73 6.68
N ARG A 100 -5.72 -10.41 5.53
CA ARG A 100 -6.90 -11.21 5.21
C ARG A 100 -7.09 -12.36 6.19
N ALA A 101 -6.03 -13.10 6.51
CA ALA A 101 -6.10 -14.18 7.49
C ALA A 101 -6.50 -13.65 8.88
N ALA A 102 -5.90 -12.55 9.33
CA ALA A 102 -6.26 -11.90 10.59
C ALA A 102 -7.74 -11.46 10.59
N PHE A 103 -8.22 -10.90 9.49
CA PHE A 103 -9.63 -10.53 9.36
C PHE A 103 -10.55 -11.76 9.47
N ASP A 104 -10.22 -12.89 8.83
CA ASP A 104 -11.06 -14.10 8.92
C ASP A 104 -11.25 -14.60 10.35
N TYR A 105 -10.23 -14.45 11.22
CA TYR A 105 -10.33 -14.78 12.65
C TYR A 105 -10.96 -13.66 13.50
N PHE A 106 -10.70 -12.39 13.17
CA PHE A 106 -10.99 -11.24 14.04
C PHE A 106 -11.90 -10.19 13.37
N ARG A 107 -12.92 -10.62 12.62
CA ARG A 107 -13.84 -9.71 11.88
C ARG A 107 -14.96 -9.09 12.71
N ASP A 108 -15.08 -9.40 13.99
CA ASP A 108 -16.26 -8.98 14.77
C ASP A 108 -16.38 -7.46 14.83
N VAL A 109 -15.28 -6.78 15.15
CA VAL A 109 -15.24 -5.31 15.21
C VAL A 109 -13.98 -4.80 14.52
N VAL A 110 -14.16 -3.89 13.58
CA VAL A 110 -13.07 -3.19 12.88
C VAL A 110 -13.17 -1.69 13.16
N SER A 111 -12.06 -1.03 13.44
CA SER A 111 -11.98 0.42 13.51
C SER A 111 -11.51 0.96 12.16
N PHE A 112 -12.17 2.02 11.68
CA PHE A 112 -11.73 2.79 10.53
C PHE A 112 -11.55 4.25 10.91
N ASP A 113 -10.37 4.79 10.64
CA ASP A 113 -10.07 6.19 10.88
C ASP A 113 -9.24 6.81 9.75
N THR A 114 -9.49 8.10 9.54
CA THR A 114 -8.75 8.94 8.58
C THR A 114 -7.85 9.92 9.34
N THR A 115 -6.56 9.83 9.08
CA THR A 115 -5.59 10.79 9.63
C THR A 115 -5.20 11.80 8.55
N TYR A 116 -5.41 13.08 8.84
CA TYR A 116 -4.93 14.21 8.06
C TYR A 116 -3.43 14.49 8.34
N ASN A 117 -2.73 15.11 7.40
CA ASN A 117 -1.32 15.57 7.51
C ASN A 117 -0.22 14.49 7.55
N THR A 118 -0.32 13.42 6.75
CA THR A 118 0.77 12.41 6.72
C THR A 118 1.81 12.59 5.62
N ASN A 119 1.66 13.53 4.67
CA ASN A 119 2.69 13.78 3.65
C ASN A 119 2.69 15.19 3.02
N ARG A 120 3.76 15.51 2.28
CA ARG A 120 3.98 16.78 1.54
C ARG A 120 2.91 17.09 0.48
N TYR A 121 2.01 16.14 0.21
CA TYR A 121 0.99 16.20 -0.83
C TYR A 121 -0.42 16.32 -0.23
N ASN A 122 -0.54 16.52 1.08
CA ASN A 122 -1.82 16.62 1.81
C ASN A 122 -2.78 15.45 1.56
N LEU A 123 -2.25 14.24 1.34
CA LEU A 123 -3.09 13.04 1.20
C LEU A 123 -3.67 12.62 2.56
N VAL A 124 -4.86 12.03 2.50
CA VAL A 124 -5.58 11.44 3.63
C VAL A 124 -5.25 9.95 3.70
N LEU A 125 -4.77 9.48 4.85
CA LEU A 125 -4.56 8.05 5.09
C LEU A 125 -5.78 7.49 5.83
N GLY A 126 -6.50 6.57 5.19
CA GLY A 126 -7.52 5.75 5.83
C GLY A 126 -6.94 4.42 6.27
N SER A 127 -7.18 4.02 7.52
CA SER A 127 -6.65 2.77 8.07
C SER A 127 -7.77 1.90 8.66
N PHE A 128 -7.71 0.59 8.39
CA PHE A 128 -8.58 -0.42 8.96
C PHE A 128 -7.79 -1.19 10.02
N VAL A 129 -8.26 -1.14 11.26
CA VAL A 129 -7.57 -1.74 12.40
C VAL A 129 -8.53 -2.67 13.14
N GLY A 130 -8.17 -3.94 13.24
CA GLY A 130 -8.87 -4.92 14.09
C GLY A 130 -8.15 -5.11 15.42
N VAL A 131 -8.68 -5.99 16.26
CA VAL A 131 -8.08 -6.40 17.53
C VAL A 131 -7.94 -7.91 17.54
N ASN A 132 -6.75 -8.43 17.84
CA ASN A 132 -6.54 -9.87 17.93
C ASN A 132 -6.91 -10.42 19.33
N HIS A 133 -6.79 -11.74 19.51
CA HIS A 133 -7.11 -12.42 20.78
C HIS A 133 -6.26 -11.98 21.99
N HIS A 134 -5.16 -11.25 21.78
CA HIS A 134 -4.35 -10.66 22.85
C HIS A 134 -4.74 -9.20 23.16
N GLY A 135 -5.82 -8.69 22.56
CA GLY A 135 -6.21 -7.29 22.70
C GLY A 135 -5.30 -6.32 21.93
N LYS A 136 -4.41 -6.82 21.05
CA LYS A 136 -3.48 -5.97 20.30
C LYS A 136 -4.10 -5.51 18.98
N SER A 137 -3.94 -4.21 18.70
CA SER A 137 -4.30 -3.61 17.43
C SER A 137 -3.56 -4.29 16.27
N THR A 138 -4.31 -4.69 15.25
CA THR A 138 -3.78 -5.36 14.05
C THR A 138 -4.23 -4.58 12.83
N LEU A 139 -3.28 -4.11 12.01
CA LEU A 139 -3.61 -3.44 10.75
C LEU A 139 -4.18 -4.46 9.77
N LEU A 140 -5.40 -4.21 9.30
CA LEU A 140 -6.11 -5.04 8.34
C LEU A 140 -6.07 -4.44 6.92
N GLY A 141 -5.62 -3.20 6.79
CA GLY A 141 -5.45 -2.55 5.50
C GLY A 141 -5.38 -1.04 5.66
N CYS A 142 -4.89 -0.37 4.63
CA CYS A 142 -4.87 1.08 4.57
C CYS A 142 -4.99 1.55 3.12
N ALA A 143 -5.40 2.80 2.95
CA ALA A 143 -5.45 3.46 1.66
C ALA A 143 -5.10 4.94 1.78
N LEU A 144 -4.36 5.42 0.78
CA LEU A 144 -4.11 6.85 0.59
C LEU A 144 -5.14 7.42 -0.37
N MET A 145 -5.79 8.50 0.04
CA MET A 145 -6.83 9.19 -0.71
C MET A 145 -6.44 10.65 -0.90
N LYS A 146 -6.83 11.25 -2.02
CA LYS A 146 -6.51 12.65 -2.33
C LYS A 146 -7.28 13.65 -1.47
N ASN A 147 -8.49 13.29 -1.04
CA ASN A 147 -9.37 14.10 -0.22
C ASN A 147 -10.44 13.21 0.44
N GLU A 148 -11.18 13.77 1.40
CA GLU A 148 -12.37 13.12 1.97
C GLU A 148 -13.59 13.42 1.09
N ASP A 149 -14.05 12.40 0.37
CA ASP A 149 -15.26 12.46 -0.45
C ASP A 149 -16.04 11.15 -0.31
N ILE A 150 -17.38 11.23 -0.38
CA ILE A 150 -18.24 10.06 -0.22
C ILE A 150 -17.99 8.99 -1.30
N GLN A 151 -17.70 9.37 -2.55
CA GLN A 151 -17.44 8.39 -3.61
C GLN A 151 -16.10 7.70 -3.40
N LEU A 152 -15.10 8.41 -2.89
CA LEU A 152 -13.81 7.82 -2.52
C LEU A 152 -13.94 6.83 -1.36
N PHE A 153 -14.70 7.18 -0.33
CA PHE A 153 -14.97 6.25 0.77
C PHE A 153 -15.76 5.03 0.32
N LYS A 154 -16.78 5.22 -0.53
CA LYS A 154 -17.55 4.12 -1.11
C LYS A 154 -16.62 3.17 -1.87
N TRP A 155 -15.83 3.71 -2.80
CA TRP A 155 -14.86 2.93 -3.56
C TRP A 155 -13.87 2.19 -2.64
N LEU A 156 -13.36 2.88 -1.61
CA LEU A 156 -12.44 2.30 -0.64
C LEU A 156 -13.07 1.11 0.10
N PHE A 157 -14.29 1.28 0.62
CA PHE A 157 -14.98 0.21 1.34
C PHE A 157 -15.33 -0.97 0.41
N GLU A 158 -15.76 -0.72 -0.82
CA GLU A 158 -15.98 -1.78 -1.82
C GLU A 158 -14.71 -2.53 -2.19
N CYS A 159 -13.58 -1.82 -2.35
CA CYS A 159 -12.28 -2.43 -2.59
C CYS A 159 -11.82 -3.25 -1.39
N TRP A 160 -11.94 -2.70 -0.19
CA TRP A 160 -11.57 -3.40 1.04
C TRP A 160 -12.42 -4.66 1.25
N LEU A 161 -13.74 -4.59 1.05
CA LEU A 161 -14.62 -5.76 1.12
C LEU A 161 -14.22 -6.84 0.12
N ARG A 162 -13.95 -6.47 -1.14
CA ARG A 162 -13.44 -7.42 -2.16
C ARG A 162 -12.13 -8.06 -1.70
N CYS A 163 -11.23 -7.26 -1.15
CA CYS A 163 -9.97 -7.71 -0.58
C CYS A 163 -10.16 -8.65 0.62
N MET A 164 -11.25 -8.53 1.37
CA MET A 164 -11.61 -9.37 2.51
C MET A 164 -12.55 -10.53 2.15
N GLY A 165 -12.63 -10.89 0.86
CA GLY A 165 -13.44 -12.02 0.39
C GLY A 165 -14.95 -11.76 0.43
N GLY A 166 -15.37 -10.50 0.34
CA GLY A 166 -16.77 -10.08 0.34
C GLY A 166 -17.46 -10.12 1.71
N LYS A 167 -16.71 -10.39 2.78
CA LYS A 167 -17.24 -10.49 4.14
C LYS A 167 -17.17 -9.14 4.83
N ALA A 168 -18.33 -8.62 5.26
CA ALA A 168 -18.40 -7.42 6.08
C ALA A 168 -18.14 -7.74 7.56
N PRO A 169 -17.54 -6.81 8.34
CA PRO A 169 -17.45 -6.95 9.78
C PRO A 169 -18.84 -6.87 10.43
N LYS A 170 -19.00 -7.38 11.66
CA LYS A 170 -20.28 -7.24 12.38
C LYS A 170 -20.49 -5.81 12.86
N GLY A 171 -19.41 -5.19 13.35
CA GLY A 171 -19.38 -3.81 13.79
C GLY A 171 -18.22 -3.03 13.21
N ILE A 172 -18.44 -1.74 12.96
CA ILE A 172 -17.38 -0.82 12.56
C ILE A 172 -17.35 0.41 13.47
N LEU A 173 -16.18 0.71 14.02
CA LEU A 173 -15.93 1.89 14.83
C LEU A 173 -15.37 3.00 13.94
N THR A 174 -16.00 4.15 13.91
CA THR A 174 -15.50 5.30 13.14
C THR A 174 -15.58 6.58 13.95
N ASN A 175 -14.90 7.61 13.46
CA ASN A 175 -15.16 8.97 13.91
C ASN A 175 -16.59 9.45 13.52
N GLN A 176 -16.94 10.67 13.92
CA GLN A 176 -18.26 11.28 13.68
C GLN A 176 -18.41 11.89 12.26
N CYS A 177 -17.74 11.35 11.25
CA CYS A 177 -17.89 11.81 9.87
C CYS A 177 -19.17 11.26 9.24
N ALA A 178 -19.99 12.17 8.71
CA ALA A 178 -21.23 11.84 8.00
C ALA A 178 -20.97 11.20 6.63
N LEU A 179 -19.88 11.59 5.94
CA LEU A 179 -19.52 10.99 4.64
C LEU A 179 -19.15 9.52 4.79
N ILE A 180 -18.33 9.20 5.80
CA ILE A 180 -17.98 7.81 6.15
C ILE A 180 -19.23 7.03 6.52
N GLN A 181 -20.16 7.64 7.27
CA GLN A 181 -21.41 7.00 7.66
C GLN A 181 -22.21 6.56 6.43
N ARG A 182 -22.45 7.49 5.52
CA ARG A 182 -23.22 7.21 4.30
C ARG A 182 -22.52 6.18 3.42
N ALA A 183 -21.20 6.24 3.30
CA ALA A 183 -20.46 5.25 2.53
C ALA A 183 -20.58 3.83 3.13
N ILE A 184 -20.56 3.70 4.47
CA ILE A 184 -20.78 2.41 5.17
C ILE A 184 -22.20 1.89 4.91
N GLU A 185 -23.22 2.74 5.07
CA GLU A 185 -24.62 2.40 4.82
C GLU A 185 -24.84 1.89 3.39
N LEU A 186 -24.10 2.44 2.41
CA LEU A 186 -24.15 2.03 1.01
C LEU A 186 -23.40 0.73 0.72
N CYS A 187 -22.22 0.51 1.33
CA CYS A 187 -21.34 -0.60 1.00
C CYS A 187 -21.60 -1.87 1.82
N MET A 188 -22.04 -1.70 3.07
CA MET A 188 -22.19 -2.79 4.04
C MET A 188 -23.35 -2.51 5.01
N PRO A 189 -24.60 -2.53 4.52
CA PRO A 189 -25.79 -2.10 5.26
C PRO A 189 -26.08 -2.95 6.52
N THR A 190 -25.57 -4.18 6.58
CA THR A 190 -25.72 -5.07 7.75
C THR A 190 -24.70 -4.80 8.85
N THR A 191 -23.70 -3.95 8.61
CA THR A 191 -22.65 -3.64 9.58
C THR A 191 -23.15 -2.60 10.56
N ILE A 192 -23.04 -2.88 11.86
CA ILE A 192 -23.43 -1.94 12.90
C ILE A 192 -22.33 -0.90 13.09
N ARG A 193 -22.59 0.34 12.69
CA ARG A 193 -21.67 1.45 12.97
C ARG A 193 -21.80 1.89 14.42
N ARG A 194 -20.66 2.08 15.09
CA ARG A 194 -20.55 2.74 16.39
C ARG A 194 -19.48 3.83 16.33
N TRP A 195 -19.56 4.79 17.25
CA TRP A 195 -18.52 5.82 17.37
C TRP A 195 -17.31 5.25 18.09
N CYS A 196 -16.13 5.61 17.60
CA CYS A 196 -14.87 5.24 18.20
C CYS A 196 -14.72 5.89 19.59
N ILE A 197 -14.45 5.07 20.60
CA ILE A 197 -14.29 5.49 22.01
C ILE A 197 -13.25 6.62 22.12
N TRP A 198 -12.10 6.47 21.47
CA TRP A 198 -11.05 7.49 21.50
C TRP A 198 -11.54 8.86 21.00
N HIS A 199 -12.35 8.87 19.93
CA HIS A 199 -12.93 10.11 19.40
C HIS A 199 -13.98 10.71 20.34
N ILE A 200 -14.76 9.87 21.03
CA ILE A 200 -15.71 10.32 22.06
C ILE A 200 -14.92 10.98 23.20
N MET A 201 -13.96 10.27 23.77
CA MET A 201 -13.13 10.75 24.89
C MET A 201 -12.37 12.03 24.55
N LYS A 202 -11.84 12.14 23.33
CA LYS A 202 -11.15 13.36 22.87
C LYS A 202 -12.09 14.57 22.75
N LYS A 203 -13.37 14.35 22.46
CA LYS A 203 -14.34 15.42 22.22
C LYS A 203 -14.99 15.93 23.51
N ILE A 204 -15.14 15.07 24.52
CA ILE A 204 -15.77 15.39 25.80
C ILE A 204 -15.19 16.67 26.44
N PRO A 205 -13.87 16.85 26.61
CA PRO A 205 -13.33 18.04 27.28
C PRO A 205 -13.73 19.35 26.59
N SER A 206 -13.67 19.37 25.25
CA SER A 206 -14.08 20.56 24.48
C SER A 206 -15.58 20.86 24.57
N LYS A 207 -16.41 19.86 24.88
CA LYS A 207 -17.86 20.02 25.08
C LYS A 207 -18.22 20.45 26.49
N LEU A 208 -17.42 20.04 27.48
CA LEU A 208 -17.59 20.44 28.88
C LEU A 208 -16.93 21.77 29.21
N ASN A 209 -16.10 22.31 28.32
CA ASN A 209 -15.34 23.54 28.54
C ASN A 209 -16.23 24.67 29.08
N GLY A 210 -15.97 25.08 30.33
CA GLY A 210 -16.76 26.08 31.06
C GLY A 210 -17.70 25.53 32.15
N TYR A 211 -17.90 24.21 32.24
CA TYR A 211 -18.70 23.60 33.31
C TYR A 211 -17.89 23.48 34.60
N LYS A 212 -18.48 23.92 35.71
CA LYS A 212 -17.88 23.78 37.05
C LYS A 212 -17.90 22.30 37.45
N GLY A 213 -16.73 21.68 37.57
CA GLY A 213 -16.59 20.23 37.81
C GLY A 213 -16.29 19.39 36.56
N HIS A 214 -15.98 20.00 35.41
CA HIS A 214 -15.62 19.24 34.20
C HIS A 214 -14.48 18.23 34.41
N ILE A 215 -13.48 18.55 35.24
CA ILE A 215 -12.36 17.66 35.57
C ILE A 215 -12.85 16.37 36.23
N ASP A 216 -13.75 16.49 37.21
CA ASP A 216 -14.28 15.33 37.94
C ASP A 216 -15.10 14.44 37.00
N ILE A 217 -15.94 15.04 36.15
CA ILE A 217 -16.73 14.34 35.12
C ILE A 217 -15.81 13.63 34.11
N GLU A 218 -14.75 14.30 33.65
CA GLU A 218 -13.79 13.72 32.69
C GLU A 218 -13.03 12.53 33.30
N GLN A 219 -12.64 12.62 34.58
CA GLN A 219 -11.99 11.54 35.31
C GLN A 219 -12.93 10.36 35.51
N GLU A 220 -14.17 10.61 35.96
CA GLU A 220 -15.17 9.57 36.17
C GLU A 220 -15.53 8.86 34.86
N MET A 221 -15.80 9.62 33.78
CA MET A 221 -16.02 9.02 32.46
C MET A 221 -14.83 8.18 32.00
N SER A 222 -13.60 8.67 32.18
CA SER A 222 -12.40 7.91 31.81
C SER A 222 -12.29 6.62 32.62
N HIS A 223 -12.58 6.68 33.93
CA HIS A 223 -12.58 5.52 34.80
C HIS A 223 -13.61 4.48 34.33
N VAL A 224 -14.86 4.89 34.11
CA VAL A 224 -15.93 3.99 33.65
C VAL A 224 -15.59 3.36 32.31
N VAL A 225 -15.12 4.14 31.33
CA VAL A 225 -14.83 3.66 29.97
C VAL A 225 -13.65 2.68 29.93
N TRP A 226 -12.58 2.94 30.70
CA TRP A 226 -11.35 2.14 30.62
C TRP A 226 -11.28 0.99 31.64
N ASN A 227 -12.06 1.05 32.72
CA ASN A 227 -12.03 0.04 33.79
C ASN A 227 -13.30 -0.84 33.86
N SER A 228 -14.28 -0.65 32.98
CA SER A 228 -15.43 -1.55 32.85
C SER A 228 -15.12 -2.67 31.85
N TYR A 229 -14.84 -3.87 32.36
CA TYR A 229 -14.48 -5.02 31.52
C TYR A 229 -15.69 -5.85 31.09
N THR A 230 -16.81 -5.74 31.80
CA THR A 230 -18.07 -6.38 31.45
C THR A 230 -19.16 -5.34 31.23
N LYS A 231 -20.21 -5.76 30.50
CA LYS A 231 -21.42 -4.94 30.33
C LYS A 231 -22.03 -4.58 31.69
N ASP A 232 -22.11 -5.54 32.60
CA ASP A 232 -22.69 -5.31 33.91
C ASP A 232 -21.85 -4.37 34.78
N ASP A 233 -20.51 -4.40 34.65
CA ASP A 233 -19.66 -3.40 35.32
C ASP A 233 -19.95 -2.01 34.79
N PHE A 234 -20.06 -1.85 33.46
CA PHE A 234 -20.35 -0.58 32.82
C PHE A 234 -21.72 -0.03 33.24
N ASP A 235 -22.76 -0.88 33.23
CA ASP A 235 -24.14 -0.51 33.55
C ASP A 235 -24.37 -0.18 35.04
N ARG A 236 -23.42 -0.50 35.94
CA ARG A 236 -23.51 -0.22 37.38
C ARG A 236 -22.93 1.12 37.82
N ASN A 237 -22.19 1.81 36.95
CA ASN A 237 -21.69 3.16 37.21
C ASN A 237 -22.75 4.19 36.82
#